data_AF-A0A239XMN0-F1
#
_entry.id   AF-A0A239XMN0-F1
#
_cell.length_a   1.000
_cell.length_b   1.000
_cell.length_c   1.000
_cell.angle_alpha   90.00
_cell.angle_beta   90.00
_cell.angle_gamma   90.00
#
_symmetry.space_group_name_H-M   'P 1'
#
loop_
_entity.id
_entity.type
_entity.pdbx_description
1 polymer ?
#
loop_
_entity_poly.entity_id
_entity_poly.type
_entity_poly.pdbx_seq_one_letter_code
_entity_poly.pdbx_strand_id
1 'polypeptide(L)'
;MANTGAAYITEILNSRRLELWGEGFRFLDLKRLSLPLDRTGAYVVTSVVNNVMTVPGDDKKWTWLIPQSEIDNSEGLVVQNEL
;
A
#
# COMPACT_ATOMS: atom_id res chain seq x y z
N MET A 1 -17.97 -27.51 1.30
CA MET A 1 -18.07 -26.79 2.58
C MET A 1 -17.44 -25.43 2.39
N ALA A 2 -17.96 -24.38 3.04
CA ALA A 2 -17.36 -23.04 2.94
C ALA A 2 -15.99 -22.99 3.64
N ASN A 3 -15.07 -22.20 3.09
CA ASN A 3 -13.77 -21.95 3.72
C ASN A 3 -13.96 -21.22 5.05
N THR A 4 -13.04 -21.40 6.00
CA THR A 4 -13.02 -20.67 7.28
C THR A 4 -11.62 -20.16 7.59
N GLY A 5 -11.49 -19.30 8.60
CA GLY A 5 -10.19 -18.77 9.06
C GLY A 5 -9.40 -18.07 7.95
N ALA A 6 -8.09 -18.36 7.87
CA ALA A 6 -7.18 -17.73 6.92
C ALA A 6 -7.55 -17.99 5.44
N ALA A 7 -8.12 -19.16 5.13
CA ALA A 7 -8.57 -19.49 3.79
C ALA A 7 -9.72 -18.58 3.35
N TYR A 8 -10.67 -18.33 4.26
CA TYR A 8 -11.78 -17.42 3.99
C TYR A 8 -11.33 -15.96 3.86
N ILE A 9 -10.37 -15.51 4.68
CA ILE A 9 -9.80 -14.16 4.56
C ILE A 9 -9.13 -13.98 3.20
N THR A 10 -8.37 -14.98 2.73
CA THR A 10 -7.75 -14.94 1.39
C THR A 10 -8.80 -14.79 0.29
N GLU A 11 -9.90 -15.53 0.39
CA GLU A 11 -11.03 -15.43 -0.54
C GLU A 11 -11.63 -14.01 -0.56
N ILE A 12 -11.91 -13.44 0.62
CA ILE A 12 -12.40 -12.05 0.75
C ILE A 12 -11.43 -11.06 0.09
N LEU A 13 -10.12 -11.16 0.37
CA LEU A 13 -9.13 -10.23 -0.16
C LEU A 13 -8.96 -10.36 -1.68
N ASN A 14 -9.14 -11.56 -2.23
CA ASN A 14 -9.15 -11.77 -3.67
C ASN A 14 -10.39 -11.16 -4.31
N SER A 15 -11.58 -11.38 -3.75
CA SER A 15 -12.82 -10.76 -4.24
C SER A 15 -12.77 -9.23 -4.16
N ARG A 16 -12.26 -8.66 -3.06
CA ARG A 16 -12.07 -7.20 -2.92
C ARG A 16 -11.14 -6.62 -3.97
N ARG A 17 -10.07 -7.35 -4.33
CA ARG A 17 -9.12 -6.93 -5.38
C ARG A 17 -9.74 -6.86 -6.76
N LEU A 18 -10.65 -7.79 -7.04
CA LEU A 18 -11.38 -7.87 -8.32
C LEU A 18 -12.46 -6.79 -8.39
N GLU A 19 -13.29 -6.69 -7.35
CA GLU A 19 -14.44 -5.79 -7.31
C GLU A 19 -14.00 -4.32 -7.27
N LEU A 20 -13.05 -3.98 -6.40
CA LEU A 20 -12.64 -2.60 -6.14
C LEU A 20 -11.40 -2.20 -6.94
N TRP A 21 -11.23 -2.78 -8.13
CA TRP A 21 -10.09 -2.51 -8.98
C TRP A 21 -10.13 -1.08 -9.51
N GLY A 22 -9.01 -0.36 -9.39
CA GLY A 22 -8.92 1.05 -9.81
C GLY A 22 -9.51 2.05 -8.82
N GLU A 23 -10.18 1.61 -7.75
CA GLU A 23 -10.84 2.49 -6.77
C GLU A 23 -9.97 2.86 -5.56
N GLY A 24 -8.66 2.54 -5.59
CA GLY A 24 -7.70 2.96 -4.57
C GLY A 24 -7.64 2.09 -3.30
N PHE A 25 -8.44 1.02 -3.19
CA PHE A 25 -8.49 0.20 -1.98
C PHE A 25 -7.26 -0.69 -1.75
N ARG A 26 -6.59 -1.14 -2.81
CA ARG A 26 -5.53 -2.15 -2.65
C ARG A 26 -4.34 -1.64 -1.82
N PHE A 27 -4.02 -0.35 -1.92
CA PHE A 27 -2.97 0.26 -1.10
C PHE A 27 -3.31 0.17 0.40
N LEU A 28 -4.55 0.51 0.76
CA LEU A 28 -5.02 0.51 2.14
C LEU A 28 -5.17 -0.91 2.70
N ASP A 29 -5.59 -1.88 1.87
CA ASP A 29 -5.66 -3.29 2.29
C ASP A 29 -4.26 -3.85 2.60
N LEU A 30 -3.23 -3.51 1.83
CA LEU A 30 -1.86 -3.91 2.11
C LEU A 30 -1.36 -3.27 3.42
N LYS A 31 -1.57 -1.96 3.58
CA LYS A 31 -1.15 -1.21 4.77
C LYS A 31 -1.81 -1.71 6.05
N ARG A 32 -3.14 -1.82 6.09
CA ARG A 32 -3.88 -2.16 7.33
C ARG A 32 -3.66 -3.59 7.80
N LEU A 33 -3.19 -4.47 6.91
CA LEU A 33 -2.91 -5.88 7.19
C LEU A 33 -1.42 -6.17 7.28
N SER A 34 -0.55 -5.16 7.15
CA SER A 34 0.90 -5.31 7.08
C SER A 34 1.36 -6.36 6.06
N LEU A 35 0.71 -6.38 4.90
CA LEU A 35 1.04 -7.32 3.81
C LEU A 35 2.04 -6.70 2.84
N PRO A 36 3.00 -7.49 2.31
CA PRO A 36 3.95 -6.98 1.35
C PRO A 36 3.31 -6.75 -0.02
N LEU A 37 3.88 -5.78 -0.75
CA LEU A 37 3.68 -5.64 -2.17
C LEU A 37 4.78 -6.39 -2.91
N ASP A 38 4.40 -7.21 -3.89
CA ASP A 38 5.30 -7.84 -4.84
C ASP A 38 4.69 -7.76 -6.24
N ARG A 39 5.43 -7.16 -7.17
CA ARG A 39 5.08 -7.01 -8.59
C ARG A 39 6.00 -7.84 -9.50
N THR A 40 6.92 -8.62 -8.94
CA THR A 40 7.80 -9.48 -9.73
C THR A 40 6.99 -10.53 -10.50
N GLY A 41 7.43 -10.85 -11.72
CA GLY A 41 6.71 -11.77 -12.61
C GLY A 41 5.42 -11.18 -13.23
N ALA A 42 5.01 -9.96 -12.87
CA ALA A 42 3.93 -9.26 -13.56
C ALA A 42 4.44 -8.57 -14.84
N TYR A 43 3.54 -8.33 -15.79
CA TYR A 43 3.83 -7.54 -16.99
C TYR A 43 3.82 -6.03 -16.68
N VAL A 44 4.81 -5.58 -15.90
CA VAL A 44 4.99 -4.18 -15.50
C VAL A 44 6.20 -3.58 -16.21
N VAL A 45 6.05 -2.38 -16.75
CA VAL A 45 7.19 -1.57 -17.21
C VAL A 45 7.85 -0.96 -15.97
N THR A 46 9.06 -1.41 -15.63
CA THR A 46 9.72 -1.08 -14.35
C THR A 46 9.92 0.43 -14.15
N SER A 47 10.18 1.18 -15.23
CA SER A 47 10.34 2.64 -15.17
C SER A 47 9.06 3.37 -14.74
N VAL A 48 7.87 2.85 -15.09
CA VAL A 48 6.58 3.47 -14.72
C VAL A 48 6.32 3.38 -13.21
N VAL A 49 6.88 2.36 -12.55
CA VAL A 49 6.78 2.17 -11.09
C VAL A 49 8.02 2.63 -10.35
N ASN A 50 8.86 3.46 -10.97
CA ASN A 50 10.13 3.95 -10.39
C ASN A 50 11.04 2.82 -9.89
N ASN A 51 11.06 1.68 -10.59
CA ASN A 51 11.75 0.45 -10.20
C ASN A 51 11.34 -0.14 -8.83
N VAL A 52 10.25 0.34 -8.23
CA VAL A 52 9.73 -0.19 -6.95
C VAL A 52 8.86 -1.42 -7.24
N MET A 53 9.52 -2.58 -7.25
CA MET A 53 8.87 -3.86 -7.52
C MET A 53 8.36 -4.54 -6.25
N THR A 54 9.02 -4.31 -5.12
CA THR A 54 8.68 -4.90 -3.83
C THR A 54 8.65 -3.85 -2.74
N VAL A 55 7.70 -3.95 -1.80
CA VAL A 55 7.66 -3.13 -0.59
C VAL A 55 7.25 -4.02 0.59
N PRO A 56 8.08 -4.14 1.65
CA PRO A 56 7.71 -4.86 2.88
C PRO A 56 6.44 -4.29 3.52
N GLY A 57 5.66 -5.12 4.23
CA GLY A 57 4.37 -4.70 4.80
C GLY A 57 4.46 -3.66 5.92
N ASP A 58 5.64 -3.50 6.52
CA ASP A 58 5.99 -2.58 7.61
C ASP A 58 6.85 -1.39 7.15
N ASP A 59 7.09 -1.25 5.85
CA ASP A 59 7.91 -0.17 5.30
C ASP A 59 7.23 1.20 5.45
N LYS A 60 7.99 2.24 5.80
CA LYS A 60 7.52 3.63 5.91
C LYS A 60 6.88 4.18 4.63
N LYS A 61 7.17 3.60 3.46
CA LYS A 61 6.55 3.97 2.16
C LYS A 61 5.03 3.77 2.12
N TRP A 62 4.44 3.07 3.08
CA TRP A 62 2.97 3.01 3.25
C TRP A 62 2.36 4.30 3.80
N THR A 63 3.17 5.28 4.19
CA THR A 63 2.72 6.58 4.66
C THR A 63 3.19 7.65 3.70
N TRP A 64 2.24 8.42 3.17
CA TRP A 64 2.54 9.55 2.32
C TRP A 64 3.32 10.61 3.10
N LEU A 65 4.21 11.31 2.40
CA LEU A 65 4.90 12.44 2.99
C LEU A 65 3.93 13.58 3.24
N ILE A 66 4.16 14.28 4.34
CA ILE A 66 3.46 15.54 4.61
C ILE A 66 3.94 16.57 3.59
N PRO A 67 3.05 17.36 2.96
CA PRO A 67 3.45 18.38 2.01
C PRO A 67 4.44 19.38 2.62
N GLN A 68 5.48 19.75 1.86
CA GLN A 68 6.52 20.66 2.35
C GLN A 68 5.95 22.01 2.80
N SER A 69 4.94 22.53 2.08
CA SER A 69 4.27 23.77 2.45
C SER A 69 3.58 23.71 3.82
N GLU A 70 3.04 22.56 4.23
CA GLU A 70 2.44 22.39 5.55
C GLU A 70 3.51 22.46 6.64
N ILE A 71 4.67 21.84 6.39
CA ILE A 71 5.81 21.89 7.30
C ILE A 71 6.32 23.33 7.43
N ASP A 72 6.58 23.99 6.31
CA ASP A 72 7.14 25.35 6.26
C ASP A 72 6.21 26.39 6.92
N ASN A 73 4.91 26.31 6.66
CA ASN A 73 3.92 27.27 7.19
C ASN A 73 3.52 27.01 8.65
N SER A 74 3.80 25.82 9.19
CA SER A 74 3.45 25.46 10.56
C SER A 74 4.43 25.99 11.62
N GLU A 75 5.51 26.66 11.19
CA GLU A 75 6.55 27.23 12.06
C GLU A 75 7.12 26.21 13.07
N GLY A 76 7.27 24.96 12.64
CA GLY A 76 7.86 23.87 13.44
C GLY A 76 6.86 23.03 14.25
N LEU A 77 5.55 23.31 14.15
CA LEU A 77 4.52 22.45 14.75
C LEU A 77 4.38 21.12 14.00
N VAL A 78 4.47 21.14 12.68
CA VAL A 78 4.38 19.94 11.83
C VAL A 78 5.79 19.48 11.48
N VAL A 79 6.10 18.23 11.80
CA VAL A 79 7.37 17.58 11.49
C VAL A 79 7.12 16.46 10.49
N GLN A 80 8.07 16.23 9.58
CA GLN A 80 7.95 15.18 8.56
C GLN A 80 7.89 13.78 9.19
N ASN A 81 7.23 12.87 8.48
CA ASN A 81 7.29 11.43 8.75
C ASN A 81 8.74 10.91 8.62
N GLU A 82 9.00 9.71 9.13
CA GLU A 82 10.30 9.05 8.91
C GLU A 82 10.57 8.88 7.40
N LEU A 83 11.77 9.29 6.94
CA LEU A 83 12.18 9.28 5.53
C LEU A 83 13.01 8.07 5.15
#